data_AF-D8F6H7-F1
#
_entry.id   AF-D8F6H7-F1
#
_cell.length_a   1.000
_cell.length_b   1.000
_cell.length_c   1.000
_cell.angle_alpha   90.00
_cell.angle_beta   90.00
_cell.angle_gamma   90.00
#
_symmetry.space_group_name_H-M   'P 1'
#
loop_
_entity.id
_entity.type
_entity.pdbx_description
1 polymer ?
#
loop_
_entity_poly.entity_id
_entity_poly.type
_entity_poly.pdbx_seq_one_letter_code
_entity_poly.pdbx_strand_id
1 'polypeptide(L)'
;MERHPAIRSRFRALSQGAGEVASPQLRNQGTIGGNICQKPRCWYYRGEFHCLRKGGERCYAVGGENQYHCIFGGENCFIVHPSDTAPPLVALEAVVRIVGPQGTRSVPVSRFHVPPSEDFRQETVLAPDEMVTEIILPPAPSGLRSSYRKVRARRAWDFSLAGMALAITFKDNTVQKARVVFSGVAPVPWRSKEVEVAITGRRLDKETVARAADAAVREAEPMEKNGYKISLLRGVVEEELLAAQSGESPG
;
A
#
# COMPACT_ATOMS: atom_id res chain seq x y z
N MET A 1 -17.97 0.76 -2.81
CA MET A 1 -16.72 1.16 -3.50
C MET A 1 -16.36 0.21 -4.64
N GLU A 2 -16.12 -1.09 -4.36
CA GLU A 2 -15.70 -2.10 -5.37
C GLU A 2 -16.64 -2.25 -6.60
N ARG A 3 -17.92 -1.88 -6.46
CA ARG A 3 -18.95 -2.03 -7.52
C ARG A 3 -19.37 -0.71 -8.15
N HIS A 4 -18.88 0.43 -7.66
CA HIS A 4 -19.35 1.72 -8.13
C HIS A 4 -18.86 1.98 -9.56
N PRO A 5 -19.75 2.20 -10.55
CA PRO A 5 -19.37 2.30 -11.96
C PRO A 5 -18.26 3.32 -12.23
N ALA A 6 -18.38 4.54 -11.65
CA ALA A 6 -17.38 5.58 -11.84
C ALA A 6 -16.00 5.24 -11.24
N ILE A 7 -15.95 4.46 -10.15
CA ILE A 7 -14.68 4.05 -9.53
C ILE A 7 -14.06 2.94 -10.38
N ARG A 8 -14.85 1.95 -10.81
CA ARG A 8 -14.38 0.87 -11.69
C ARG A 8 -13.78 1.39 -13.00
N SER A 9 -14.39 2.41 -13.59
CA SER A 9 -13.95 2.94 -14.89
C SER A 9 -12.80 3.94 -14.78
N ARG A 10 -12.76 4.80 -13.74
CA ARG A 10 -11.77 5.88 -13.63
C ARG A 10 -10.64 5.62 -12.62
N PHE A 11 -10.90 4.79 -11.61
CA PHE A 11 -10.01 4.54 -10.46
C PHE A 11 -9.92 3.04 -10.17
N ARG A 12 -9.59 2.25 -11.21
CA ARG A 12 -9.62 0.78 -11.20
C ARG A 12 -8.82 0.18 -10.04
N ALA A 13 -7.62 0.70 -9.76
CA ALA A 13 -6.80 0.25 -8.62
C ALA A 13 -7.56 0.32 -7.28
N LEU A 14 -8.32 1.39 -7.04
CA LEU A 14 -9.10 1.54 -5.81
C LEU A 14 -10.26 0.54 -5.77
N SER A 15 -10.91 0.31 -6.90
CA SER A 15 -11.98 -0.68 -7.00
C SER A 15 -11.46 -2.10 -6.72
N GLN A 16 -10.30 -2.45 -7.27
CA GLN A 16 -9.63 -3.73 -7.04
C GLN A 16 -9.20 -3.87 -5.59
N GLY A 17 -8.47 -2.90 -5.05
CA GLY A 17 -8.07 -2.88 -3.64
C GLY A 17 -9.26 -3.04 -2.70
N ALA A 18 -10.36 -2.33 -2.94
CA ALA A 18 -11.59 -2.48 -2.17
C ALA A 18 -12.18 -3.90 -2.26
N GLY A 19 -12.13 -4.55 -3.43
CA GLY A 19 -12.62 -5.91 -3.63
C GLY A 19 -11.79 -7.00 -2.95
N GLU A 20 -10.51 -6.73 -2.74
CA GLU A 20 -9.56 -7.64 -2.09
C GLU A 20 -9.59 -7.59 -0.55
N VAL A 21 -10.32 -6.62 0.03
CA VAL A 21 -10.46 -6.48 1.48
C VAL A 21 -11.28 -7.62 2.06
N ALA A 22 -10.65 -8.45 2.89
CA ALA A 22 -11.30 -9.40 3.78
C ALA A 22 -12.43 -10.24 3.11
N SER A 23 -13.61 -10.32 3.75
CA SER A 23 -14.79 -11.02 3.25
C SER A 23 -15.89 -10.05 2.79
N PRO A 24 -16.84 -10.47 1.93
CA PRO A 24 -17.96 -9.62 1.52
C PRO A 24 -18.77 -9.05 2.70
N GLN A 25 -18.94 -9.82 3.78
CA GLN A 25 -19.65 -9.39 4.99
C GLN A 25 -18.92 -8.21 5.66
N LEU A 26 -17.59 -8.31 5.78
CA LEU A 26 -16.77 -7.23 6.32
C LEU A 26 -16.75 -6.02 5.38
N ARG A 27 -16.80 -6.22 4.06
CA ARG A 27 -16.88 -5.10 3.09
C ARG A 27 -18.23 -4.39 3.08
N ASN A 28 -19.32 -5.09 3.42
CA ASN A 28 -20.64 -4.48 3.52
C ASN A 28 -20.78 -3.57 4.76
N GLN A 29 -19.96 -3.79 5.80
CA GLN A 29 -19.98 -2.99 7.03
C GLN A 29 -18.79 -2.00 7.11
N GLY A 30 -17.64 -2.37 6.55
CA GLY A 30 -16.43 -1.58 6.60
C GLY A 30 -16.55 -0.28 5.82
N THR A 31 -16.11 0.82 6.43
CA THR A 31 -16.04 2.13 5.78
C THR A 31 -14.63 2.39 5.24
N ILE A 32 -14.50 3.30 4.27
CA ILE A 32 -13.18 3.66 3.74
C ILE A 32 -12.30 4.35 4.79
N GLY A 33 -12.88 5.23 5.62
CA GLY A 33 -12.18 5.88 6.73
C GLY A 33 -11.67 4.86 7.75
N GLY A 34 -12.52 3.90 8.14
CA GLY A 34 -12.11 2.80 9.02
C GLY A 34 -11.05 1.89 8.39
N ASN A 35 -11.11 1.65 7.08
CA ASN A 35 -10.13 0.81 6.39
C ASN A 35 -8.73 1.43 6.39
N ILE A 36 -8.60 2.72 6.11
CA ILE A 36 -7.29 3.40 6.10
C ILE A 36 -6.75 3.66 7.52
N CYS A 37 -7.61 3.63 8.54
CA CYS A 37 -7.22 3.79 9.96
C CYS A 37 -7.06 2.45 10.71
N GLN A 38 -7.13 1.32 10.00
CA GLN A 38 -7.12 0.02 10.66
C GLN A 38 -5.75 -0.28 11.31
N LYS A 39 -5.77 -0.93 12.46
CA LYS A 39 -4.54 -1.25 13.21
C LYS A 39 -3.73 -2.40 12.59
N PRO A 40 -2.40 -2.44 12.80
CA PRO A 40 -1.53 -3.51 12.30
C PRO A 40 -1.89 -4.91 12.80
N ARG A 41 -1.42 -5.93 12.07
CA ARG A 41 -1.69 -7.35 12.37
C ARG A 41 -0.55 -8.11 13.04
N CYS A 42 0.49 -7.40 13.52
CA CYS A 42 1.60 -7.99 14.28
C CYS A 42 1.08 -8.82 15.47
N TRP A 43 1.53 -10.08 15.58
CA TRP A 43 1.12 -10.98 16.66
C TRP A 43 1.54 -10.48 18.05
N TYR A 44 2.64 -9.74 18.19
CA TYR A 44 3.07 -9.19 19.48
C TYR A 44 2.20 -8.00 19.89
N TYR A 45 1.85 -7.16 18.92
CA TYR A 45 0.94 -6.04 19.15
C TYR A 45 -0.48 -6.52 19.45
N ARG A 46 -0.96 -7.59 18.81
CA ARG A 46 -2.31 -8.12 19.04
C ARG A 46 -2.40 -9.12 20.19
N GLY A 47 -1.29 -9.75 20.57
CA GLY A 47 -1.20 -10.69 21.69
C GLY A 47 -0.95 -10.01 23.03
N GLU A 48 -0.44 -10.77 23.99
CA GLU A 48 -0.26 -10.32 25.38
C GLU A 48 1.06 -9.59 25.65
N PHE A 49 1.96 -9.55 24.65
CA PHE A 49 3.28 -8.93 24.79
C PHE A 49 3.18 -7.43 25.05
N HIS A 50 3.94 -6.93 26.02
CA HIS A 50 4.17 -5.51 26.25
C HIS A 50 5.29 -5.01 25.32
N CYS A 51 4.98 -4.84 24.02
CA CYS A 51 5.95 -4.38 23.01
C CYS A 51 6.13 -2.85 23.03
N LEU A 52 7.15 -2.34 22.33
CA LEU A 52 7.43 -0.89 22.20
C LEU A 52 6.20 -0.05 21.88
N ARG A 53 5.37 -0.51 20.93
CA ARG A 53 4.15 0.20 20.52
C ARG A 53 3.09 0.29 21.62
N LYS A 54 3.10 -0.63 22.59
CA LYS A 54 2.23 -0.63 23.77
C LYS A 54 2.84 0.08 24.99
N GLY A 55 4.03 0.64 24.87
CA GLY A 55 4.75 1.27 25.99
C GLY A 55 5.79 0.38 26.67
N GLY A 56 6.02 -0.84 26.17
CA GLY A 56 7.11 -1.69 26.64
C GLY A 56 8.47 -1.28 26.08
N GLU A 57 9.49 -2.09 26.39
CA GLU A 57 10.89 -1.70 26.18
C GLU A 57 11.50 -2.24 24.88
N ARG A 58 10.87 -3.24 24.23
CA ARG A 58 11.44 -3.86 23.02
C ARG A 58 10.41 -4.28 21.96
N CYS A 59 10.89 -4.45 20.73
CA CYS A 59 10.14 -5.06 19.64
C CYS A 59 10.43 -6.57 19.59
N TYR A 60 9.45 -7.39 19.97
CA TYR A 60 9.61 -8.85 20.01
C TYR A 60 9.69 -9.51 18.61
N ALA A 61 9.48 -8.75 17.53
CA ALA A 61 9.75 -9.24 16.17
C ALA A 61 11.24 -9.40 15.90
N VAL A 62 12.08 -8.59 16.56
CA VAL A 62 13.54 -8.73 16.50
C VAL A 62 13.94 -9.97 17.28
N GLY A 63 14.55 -10.94 16.59
CA GLY A 63 14.92 -12.25 17.14
C GLY A 63 13.74 -13.19 17.45
N GLY A 64 12.51 -12.79 17.13
CA GLY A 64 11.31 -13.60 17.31
C GLY A 64 10.75 -14.12 16.00
N GLU A 65 9.50 -14.57 16.04
CA GLU A 65 8.70 -14.79 14.84
C GLU A 65 8.51 -13.45 14.10
N ASN A 66 8.94 -13.36 12.85
CA ASN A 66 8.86 -12.15 12.01
C ASN A 66 8.41 -12.39 10.56
N GLN A 67 7.87 -13.58 10.23
CA GLN A 67 7.55 -13.96 8.84
C GLN A 67 6.61 -12.98 8.11
N TYR A 68 5.73 -12.25 8.84
CA TYR A 68 4.78 -11.30 8.26
C TYR A 68 5.15 -9.82 8.45
N HIS A 69 6.31 -9.54 9.05
CA HIS A 69 6.75 -8.17 9.35
C HIS A 69 7.29 -7.46 8.10
N CYS A 70 7.54 -6.15 8.20
CA CYS A 70 7.98 -5.35 7.07
C CYS A 70 9.41 -5.70 6.62
N ILE A 71 9.70 -5.35 5.37
CA ILE A 71 11.04 -5.39 4.76
C ILE A 71 11.47 -4.00 4.28
N PHE A 72 10.66 -2.96 4.51
CA PHE A 72 10.97 -1.56 4.22
C PHE A 72 10.49 -0.68 5.38
N GLY A 73 11.28 0.36 5.71
CA GLY A 73 10.90 1.37 6.71
C GLY A 73 10.71 0.84 8.12
N GLY A 74 11.23 -0.36 8.41
CA GLY A 74 11.26 -0.93 9.75
C GLY A 74 12.45 -0.39 10.51
N GLU A 75 12.21 0.18 11.69
CA GLU A 75 13.27 0.61 12.61
C GLU A 75 13.01 -0.02 13.99
N ASN A 76 12.48 0.74 14.94
CA ASN A 76 12.13 0.23 16.27
C ASN A 76 10.84 -0.58 16.28
N CYS A 77 10.07 -0.57 15.19
CA CYS A 77 8.83 -1.31 15.04
C CYS A 77 8.68 -1.83 13.61
N PHE A 78 8.48 -3.13 13.46
CA PHE A 78 8.47 -3.80 12.15
C PHE A 78 7.06 -4.19 11.67
N ILE A 79 6.04 -3.45 12.13
CA ILE A 79 4.65 -3.67 11.72
C ILE A 79 4.49 -3.50 10.20
N VAL A 80 3.41 -4.05 9.66
CA VAL A 80 2.98 -3.81 8.29
C VAL A 80 1.62 -3.12 8.32
N HIS A 81 1.44 -2.07 7.50
CA HIS A 81 0.12 -1.50 7.27
C HIS A 81 -0.74 -2.48 6.47
N PRO A 82 -1.90 -2.92 6.99
CA PRO A 82 -2.62 -4.04 6.39
C PRO A 82 -3.71 -3.64 5.39
N SER A 83 -3.92 -2.33 5.13
CA SER A 83 -4.96 -1.87 4.21
C SER A 83 -4.60 -2.17 2.75
N ASP A 84 -5.57 -2.76 2.04
CA ASP A 84 -5.51 -2.96 0.60
C ASP A 84 -5.99 -1.71 -0.19
N THR A 85 -6.69 -0.75 0.44
CA THR A 85 -7.16 0.48 -0.21
C THR A 85 -6.22 1.68 -0.04
N ALA A 86 -5.42 1.71 1.03
CA ALA A 86 -4.46 2.80 1.24
C ALA A 86 -3.39 2.91 0.12
N PRO A 87 -2.77 1.82 -0.37
CA PRO A 87 -1.81 1.91 -1.47
C PRO A 87 -2.42 2.49 -2.77
N PRO A 88 -3.60 2.04 -3.24
CA PRO A 88 -4.29 2.70 -4.35
C PRO A 88 -4.57 4.18 -4.12
N LEU A 89 -4.99 4.58 -2.91
CA LEU A 89 -5.24 5.98 -2.59
C LEU A 89 -3.97 6.83 -2.65
N VAL A 90 -2.83 6.30 -2.18
CA VAL A 90 -1.53 6.97 -2.34
C VAL A 90 -1.13 7.06 -3.81
N ALA A 91 -1.29 5.97 -4.58
CA ALA A 91 -0.95 5.93 -6.00
C ALA A 91 -1.79 6.91 -6.84
N LEU A 92 -3.07 7.08 -6.47
CA LEU A 92 -4.02 7.98 -7.12
C LEU A 92 -3.97 9.42 -6.57
N GLU A 93 -2.99 9.73 -5.72
CA GLU A 93 -2.77 11.06 -5.15
C GLU A 93 -4.01 11.61 -4.43
N ALA A 94 -4.74 10.73 -3.74
CA ALA A 94 -5.93 11.10 -3.00
C ALA A 94 -5.61 12.02 -1.80
N VAL A 95 -6.63 12.71 -1.32
CA VAL A 95 -6.58 13.58 -0.14
C VAL A 95 -7.63 13.11 0.87
N VAL A 96 -7.25 13.03 2.14
CA VAL A 96 -8.15 12.79 3.27
C VAL A 96 -8.65 14.13 3.79
N ARG A 97 -9.96 14.30 3.93
CA ARG A 97 -10.55 15.40 4.71
C ARG A 97 -10.74 14.93 6.14
N ILE A 98 -10.25 15.73 7.07
CA ILE A 98 -10.28 15.49 8.50
C ILE A 98 -11.06 16.64 9.15
N VAL A 99 -12.00 16.30 10.03
CA VAL A 99 -12.76 17.25 10.85
C VAL A 99 -12.43 17.01 12.30
N GLY A 100 -12.23 18.09 13.06
CA GLY A 100 -12.01 18.05 14.50
C GLY A 100 -12.44 19.35 15.17
N PRO A 101 -12.10 19.54 16.46
CA PRO A 101 -12.55 20.70 17.24
C PRO A 101 -12.03 22.05 16.70
N GLN A 102 -10.89 22.05 16.00
CA GLN A 102 -10.29 23.26 15.41
C GLN A 102 -10.73 23.51 13.95
N GLY A 103 -11.73 22.75 13.45
CA GLY A 103 -12.28 22.89 12.12
C GLY A 103 -11.90 21.75 11.17
N THR A 104 -11.81 22.06 9.88
CA THR A 104 -11.56 21.08 8.81
C THR A 104 -10.17 21.28 8.20
N ARG A 105 -9.44 20.18 8.01
CA ARG A 105 -8.15 20.17 7.29
C ARG A 105 -8.07 19.05 6.27
N SER A 106 -7.17 19.22 5.31
CA SER A 106 -6.93 18.24 4.24
C SER A 106 -5.50 17.74 4.29
N VAL A 107 -5.32 16.42 4.13
CA VAL A 107 -4.00 15.77 4.17
C VAL A 107 -3.86 14.84 2.97
N PRO A 108 -2.80 14.94 2.15
CA PRO A 108 -2.52 13.93 1.13
C PRO A 108 -2.39 12.55 1.75
N VAL A 109 -2.99 11.50 1.17
CA VAL A 109 -2.91 10.14 1.77
C VAL A 109 -1.45 9.67 1.91
N SER A 110 -0.56 10.14 1.04
CA SER A 110 0.89 9.88 1.12
C SER A 110 1.57 10.41 2.39
N ARG A 111 0.89 11.27 3.16
CA ARG A 111 1.34 11.82 4.45
C ARG A 111 0.34 11.53 5.59
N PHE A 112 -0.64 10.67 5.35
CA PHE A 112 -1.66 10.36 6.35
C PHE A 112 -1.17 9.34 7.37
N HIS A 113 -0.40 8.35 6.91
CA HIS A 113 0.17 7.30 7.76
C HIS A 113 1.54 7.71 8.31
N VAL A 114 1.75 7.49 9.60
CA VAL A 114 2.99 7.85 10.30
C VAL A 114 3.94 6.65 10.33
N PRO A 115 5.15 6.75 9.77
CA PRO A 115 6.12 5.67 9.82
C PRO A 115 6.75 5.54 11.22
N PRO A 116 7.25 4.35 11.60
CA PRO A 116 7.94 4.13 12.88
C PRO A 116 9.15 5.04 13.14
N SER A 117 9.79 5.52 12.08
CA SER A 117 10.90 6.47 12.12
C SER A 117 10.51 7.85 12.64
N GLU A 118 9.22 8.21 12.50
CA GLU A 118 8.66 9.44 13.05
C GLU A 118 8.02 9.17 14.42
N ASP A 119 7.10 8.21 14.49
CA ASP A 119 6.48 7.79 15.74
C ASP A 119 5.97 6.34 15.65
N PHE A 120 6.64 5.43 16.35
CA PHE A 120 6.26 4.02 16.39
C PHE A 120 5.02 3.71 17.25
N ARG A 121 4.43 4.68 17.94
CA ARG A 121 3.18 4.55 18.71
C ARG A 121 1.95 5.03 17.94
N GLN A 122 2.12 5.88 16.93
CA GLN A 122 1.02 6.41 16.11
C GLN A 122 0.95 5.75 14.73
N GLU A 123 -0.25 5.49 14.20
CA GLU A 123 -0.44 4.94 12.84
C GLU A 123 -0.77 6.03 11.82
N THR A 124 -1.41 7.10 12.28
CA THR A 124 -1.99 8.15 11.44
C THR A 124 -1.76 9.51 12.07
N VAL A 125 -1.79 10.57 11.25
CA VAL A 125 -1.67 11.96 11.71
C VAL A 125 -2.93 12.52 12.40
N LEU A 126 -3.91 11.69 12.72
CA LEU A 126 -5.12 12.10 13.43
C LEU A 126 -4.79 12.46 14.88
N ALA A 127 -5.14 13.67 15.29
CA ALA A 127 -5.13 14.08 16.68
C ALA A 127 -6.34 13.49 17.44
N PRO A 128 -6.34 13.53 18.78
CA PRO A 128 -7.55 13.29 19.56
C PRO A 128 -8.72 14.15 19.05
N ASP A 129 -9.92 13.57 19.05
CA ASP A 129 -11.16 14.21 18.60
C ASP A 129 -11.19 14.61 17.11
N GLU A 130 -10.24 14.12 16.29
CA GLU A 130 -10.30 14.22 14.84
C GLU A 130 -10.87 12.96 14.17
N MET A 131 -11.60 13.16 13.07
CA MET A 131 -12.21 12.09 12.30
C MET A 131 -12.04 12.30 10.79
N VAL A 132 -11.76 11.22 10.08
CA VAL A 132 -11.82 11.19 8.62
C VAL A 132 -13.27 11.26 8.17
N THR A 133 -13.60 12.28 7.38
CA THR A 133 -14.96 12.49 6.85
C THR A 133 -15.05 12.20 5.36
N GLU A 134 -14.02 12.49 4.59
CA GLU A 134 -14.02 12.29 3.13
C GLU A 134 -12.68 11.77 2.62
N ILE A 135 -12.74 11.04 1.49
CA ILE A 135 -11.59 10.72 0.65
C ILE A 135 -11.85 11.34 -0.72
N ILE A 136 -10.98 12.26 -1.10
CA ILE A 136 -11.10 13.08 -2.30
C ILE A 136 -10.09 12.57 -3.32
N LEU A 137 -10.58 12.08 -4.46
CA LEU A 137 -9.75 11.68 -5.58
C LEU A 137 -9.63 12.85 -6.57
N PRO A 138 -8.41 13.19 -7.05
CA PRO A 138 -8.27 14.16 -8.11
C PRO A 138 -8.88 13.62 -9.42
N PRO A 139 -9.23 14.49 -10.39
CA PRO A 139 -9.64 14.04 -11.72
C PRO A 139 -8.60 13.09 -12.34
N ALA A 140 -9.05 11.94 -12.84
CA ALA A 140 -8.17 11.00 -13.50
C ALA A 140 -7.61 11.63 -14.80
N PRO A 141 -6.27 11.72 -14.97
CA PRO A 141 -5.70 12.26 -16.19
C PRO A 141 -6.00 11.35 -17.39
N SER A 142 -6.02 11.94 -18.58
CA SER A 142 -6.14 11.16 -19.82
C SER A 142 -4.99 10.18 -19.96
N GLY A 143 -5.28 8.95 -20.40
CA GLY A 143 -4.28 7.88 -20.53
C GLY A 143 -3.86 7.22 -19.21
N LEU A 144 -4.55 7.51 -18.10
CA LEU A 144 -4.34 6.79 -16.83
C LEU A 144 -4.73 5.31 -16.97
N ARG A 145 -3.77 4.43 -16.66
CA ARG A 145 -3.99 3.01 -16.37
C ARG A 145 -3.63 2.76 -14.91
N SER A 146 -4.50 2.09 -14.18
CA SER A 146 -4.25 1.77 -12.77
C SER A 146 -4.69 0.36 -12.42
N SER A 147 -3.94 -0.28 -11.53
CA SER A 147 -4.21 -1.62 -11.04
C SER A 147 -3.82 -1.77 -9.57
N TYR A 148 -4.38 -2.79 -8.92
CA TYR A 148 -3.93 -3.25 -7.60
C TYR A 148 -3.82 -4.77 -7.59
N ARG A 149 -2.68 -5.27 -7.12
CA ARG A 149 -2.37 -6.68 -6.98
C ARG A 149 -2.03 -7.02 -5.55
N LYS A 150 -2.61 -8.13 -5.06
CA LYS A 150 -2.39 -8.66 -3.72
C LYS A 150 -1.94 -10.11 -3.80
N VAL A 151 -0.76 -10.39 -3.29
CA VAL A 151 -0.28 -11.75 -3.04
C VAL A 151 -0.57 -12.12 -1.58
N ARG A 152 -1.09 -13.33 -1.38
CA ARG A 152 -1.53 -13.86 -0.08
C ARG A 152 -1.35 -15.37 -0.02
N ALA A 153 -1.25 -15.94 1.18
CA ALA A 153 -1.04 -17.38 1.36
C ALA A 153 -2.29 -18.19 0.99
N ARG A 154 -3.48 -17.61 1.19
CA ARG A 154 -4.77 -18.23 0.89
C ARG A 154 -5.52 -17.45 -0.17
N ARG A 155 -6.32 -18.13 -1.00
CA ARG A 155 -7.06 -17.49 -2.12
C ARG A 155 -8.06 -16.41 -1.67
N ALA A 156 -8.53 -16.43 -0.42
CA ALA A 156 -9.39 -15.40 0.16
C ALA A 156 -9.16 -15.29 1.69
N TRP A 157 -9.66 -14.20 2.28
CA TRP A 157 -9.66 -13.94 3.74
C TRP A 157 -8.28 -13.87 4.39
N ASP A 158 -7.34 -13.25 3.69
CA ASP A 158 -5.96 -13.11 4.17
C ASP A 158 -5.43 -11.70 3.88
N PHE A 159 -4.40 -11.30 4.63
CA PHE A 159 -3.73 -10.02 4.44
C PHE A 159 -2.64 -10.14 3.37
N SER A 160 -2.21 -8.99 2.81
CA SER A 160 -1.17 -8.96 1.78
C SER A 160 0.17 -9.38 2.37
N LEU A 161 0.80 -10.41 1.80
CA LEU A 161 2.21 -10.76 2.04
C LEU A 161 3.14 -9.82 1.28
N ALA A 162 2.77 -9.54 0.03
CA ALA A 162 3.32 -8.53 -0.85
C ALA A 162 2.21 -8.10 -1.82
N GLY A 163 2.35 -6.91 -2.40
CA GLY A 163 1.40 -6.40 -3.37
C GLY A 163 1.79 -5.02 -3.84
N MET A 164 1.10 -4.51 -4.84
CA MET A 164 1.33 -3.16 -5.34
C MET A 164 0.04 -2.52 -5.85
N ALA A 165 -0.07 -1.21 -5.66
CA ALA A 165 -0.91 -0.35 -6.46
C ALA A 165 -0.06 0.37 -7.51
N LEU A 166 -0.57 0.38 -8.74
CA LEU A 166 0.05 1.03 -9.87
C LEU A 166 -0.89 2.10 -10.41
N ALA A 167 -0.36 3.28 -10.71
CA ALA A 167 -1.05 4.32 -11.46
C ALA A 167 -0.06 4.94 -12.46
N ILE A 168 -0.23 4.62 -13.74
CA ILE A 168 0.62 5.10 -14.83
C ILE A 168 -0.20 5.93 -15.80
N THR A 169 0.29 7.12 -16.14
CA THR A 169 -0.21 7.90 -17.27
C THR A 169 0.68 7.63 -18.48
N PHE A 170 0.09 7.13 -19.56
CA PHE A 170 0.77 6.92 -20.83
C PHE A 170 0.53 8.08 -21.79
N LYS A 171 1.54 8.36 -22.61
CA LYS A 171 1.38 9.05 -23.88
C LYS A 171 1.92 8.10 -24.95
N ASP A 172 1.03 7.68 -25.84
CA ASP A 172 1.26 6.56 -26.75
C ASP A 172 1.67 5.29 -25.97
N ASN A 173 2.88 4.78 -26.21
CA ASN A 173 3.42 3.61 -25.51
C ASN A 173 4.48 3.95 -24.45
N THR A 174 4.64 5.24 -24.12
CA THR A 174 5.67 5.73 -23.21
C THR A 174 5.06 6.21 -21.90
N VAL A 175 5.66 5.77 -20.79
CA VAL A 175 5.28 6.20 -19.43
C VAL A 175 5.63 7.68 -19.25
N GLN A 176 4.62 8.52 -19.03
CA GLN A 176 4.81 9.95 -18.74
C GLN A 176 4.94 10.21 -17.25
N LYS A 177 4.09 9.55 -16.46
CA LYS A 177 4.08 9.65 -15.01
C LYS A 177 3.71 8.30 -14.44
N ALA A 178 4.40 7.89 -13.39
CA ALA A 178 4.08 6.69 -12.64
C ALA A 178 3.99 6.96 -11.15
N ARG A 179 3.10 6.22 -10.49
CA ARG A 179 3.08 6.02 -9.05
C ARG A 179 3.04 4.54 -8.75
N VAL A 180 4.00 4.08 -7.97
CA VAL A 180 4.13 2.67 -7.60
C VAL A 180 4.15 2.58 -6.08
N VAL A 181 3.15 1.92 -5.49
CA VAL A 181 2.98 1.88 -4.03
C VAL A 181 2.82 0.44 -3.58
N PHE A 182 3.78 -0.08 -2.82
CA PHE A 182 3.73 -1.43 -2.30
C PHE A 182 2.80 -1.57 -1.10
N SER A 183 2.22 -2.76 -0.98
CA SER A 183 1.39 -3.19 0.15
C SER A 183 1.97 -4.44 0.80
N GLY A 184 1.69 -4.67 2.08
CA GLY A 184 2.11 -5.90 2.77
C GLY A 184 3.60 -5.96 3.16
N VAL A 185 4.40 -4.97 2.78
CA VAL A 185 5.87 -5.00 2.93
C VAL A 185 6.44 -3.87 3.80
N ALA A 186 5.62 -2.92 4.25
CA ALA A 186 6.06 -1.74 4.99
C ALA A 186 5.04 -1.29 6.06
N PRO A 187 5.47 -0.52 7.09
CA PRO A 187 4.60 0.06 8.11
C PRO A 187 3.56 1.06 7.61
N VAL A 188 3.76 1.59 6.41
CA VAL A 188 2.88 2.54 5.70
C VAL A 188 2.77 2.12 4.23
N PRO A 189 1.80 2.60 3.43
CA PRO A 189 1.81 2.36 1.99
C PRO A 189 3.11 2.89 1.36
N TRP A 190 3.95 1.97 0.86
CA TRP A 190 5.34 2.29 0.54
C TRP A 190 5.50 2.69 -0.91
N ARG A 191 5.70 3.98 -1.18
CA ARG A 191 5.93 4.46 -2.53
C ARG A 191 7.37 4.15 -2.97
N SER A 192 7.54 3.29 -3.96
CA SER A 192 8.84 3.04 -4.55
C SER A 192 9.14 4.04 -5.66
N LYS A 193 9.97 5.03 -5.33
CA LYS A 193 10.47 6.00 -6.30
C LYS A 193 11.45 5.35 -7.27
N GLU A 194 12.11 4.28 -6.83
CA GLU A 194 13.11 3.53 -7.58
C GLU A 194 12.48 2.88 -8.81
N VAL A 195 11.31 2.24 -8.63
CA VAL A 195 10.52 1.71 -9.75
C VAL A 195 10.00 2.83 -10.65
N GLU A 196 9.47 3.92 -10.07
CA GLU A 196 8.97 5.06 -10.84
C GLU A 196 10.07 5.65 -11.75
N VAL A 197 11.28 5.83 -11.24
CA VAL A 197 12.45 6.32 -11.98
C VAL A 197 12.87 5.33 -13.07
N ALA A 198 12.82 4.02 -12.78
CA ALA A 198 13.21 3.00 -13.75
C ALA A 198 12.32 2.99 -15.00
N ILE A 199 11.03 3.30 -14.86
CA ILE A 199 10.05 3.19 -15.96
C ILE A 199 9.68 4.52 -16.62
N THR A 200 9.84 5.66 -15.94
CA THR A 200 9.42 6.97 -16.48
C THR A 200 10.24 7.36 -17.72
N GLY A 201 9.56 7.85 -18.75
CA GLY A 201 10.16 8.20 -20.04
C GLY A 201 10.46 7.00 -20.95
N ARG A 202 10.06 5.78 -20.56
CA ARG A 202 10.35 4.54 -21.29
C ARG A 202 9.09 3.81 -21.71
N ARG A 203 9.23 2.87 -22.64
CA ARG A 203 8.24 1.82 -22.90
C ARG A 203 8.42 0.72 -21.87
N LEU A 204 7.34 0.03 -21.50
CA LEU A 204 7.39 -1.11 -20.57
C LEU A 204 7.78 -2.41 -21.29
N ASP A 205 8.94 -2.44 -21.94
CA ASP A 205 9.51 -3.66 -22.52
C ASP A 205 10.18 -4.56 -21.46
N LYS A 206 10.55 -5.79 -21.85
CA LYS A 206 11.13 -6.79 -20.94
C LYS A 206 12.37 -6.27 -20.19
N GLU A 207 13.22 -5.49 -20.85
CA GLU A 207 14.42 -4.93 -20.23
C GLU A 207 14.07 -3.87 -19.18
N THR A 208 13.18 -2.93 -19.52
CA THR A 208 12.71 -1.90 -18.60
C THR A 208 12.01 -2.50 -17.38
N VAL A 209 11.19 -3.53 -17.61
CA VAL A 209 10.49 -4.26 -16.55
C VAL A 209 11.47 -4.98 -15.62
N ALA A 210 12.44 -5.73 -16.17
CA ALA A 210 13.44 -6.43 -15.35
C ALA A 210 14.24 -5.45 -14.47
N ARG A 211 14.69 -4.33 -15.05
CA ARG A 211 15.37 -3.26 -14.30
C ARG A 211 14.50 -2.66 -13.20
N ALA A 212 13.21 -2.50 -13.46
CA ALA A 212 12.26 -1.98 -12.49
C ALA A 212 12.05 -2.98 -11.34
N ALA A 213 11.98 -4.28 -11.63
CA ALA A 213 11.89 -5.33 -10.62
C ALA A 213 13.15 -5.42 -9.75
N ASP A 214 14.34 -5.25 -10.34
CA ASP A 214 15.59 -5.11 -9.58
C ASP A 214 15.59 -3.88 -8.67
N ALA A 215 15.14 -2.74 -9.19
CA ALA A 215 15.05 -1.49 -8.44
C ALA A 215 14.06 -1.58 -7.27
N ALA A 216 12.97 -2.34 -7.43
CA ALA A 216 11.90 -2.47 -6.44
C ALA A 216 12.35 -3.02 -5.07
N VAL A 217 13.42 -3.81 -5.04
CA VAL A 217 13.87 -4.50 -3.82
C VAL A 217 15.26 -4.08 -3.36
N ARG A 218 15.87 -3.08 -4.00
CA ARG A 218 17.24 -2.67 -3.70
C ARG A 218 17.42 -2.20 -2.25
N GLU A 219 16.44 -1.45 -1.76
CA GLU A 219 16.43 -0.89 -0.40
C GLU A 219 15.67 -1.80 0.60
N ALA A 220 15.43 -3.06 0.24
CA ALA A 220 14.73 -3.98 1.12
C ALA A 220 15.66 -4.52 2.20
N GLU A 221 15.22 -4.44 3.45
CA GLU A 221 15.91 -4.94 4.64
C GLU A 221 15.06 -6.04 5.29
N PRO A 222 15.13 -7.29 4.78
CA PRO A 222 14.37 -8.38 5.35
C PRO A 222 14.89 -8.78 6.73
N MET A 223 13.96 -9.22 7.57
CA MET A 223 14.23 -9.95 8.79
C MET A 223 14.43 -11.45 8.48
N GLU A 224 14.89 -12.19 9.49
CA GLU A 224 15.27 -13.61 9.38
C GLU A 224 14.26 -14.50 8.62
N LYS A 225 12.95 -14.31 8.85
CA LYS A 225 11.90 -15.21 8.33
C LYS A 225 11.04 -14.61 7.21
N ASN A 226 11.30 -13.36 6.78
CA ASN A 226 10.45 -12.69 5.78
C ASN A 226 11.18 -12.39 4.46
N GLY A 227 12.38 -12.94 4.24
CA GLY A 227 13.15 -12.79 3.00
C GLY A 227 12.40 -13.23 1.74
N TYR A 228 11.44 -14.16 1.85
CA TYR A 228 10.58 -14.58 0.74
C TYR A 228 9.80 -13.42 0.10
N LYS A 229 9.54 -12.32 0.85
CA LYS A 229 8.84 -11.14 0.33
C LYS A 229 9.61 -10.43 -0.79
N ILE A 230 10.94 -10.57 -0.84
CA ILE A 230 11.77 -10.01 -1.92
C ILE A 230 11.38 -10.63 -3.26
N SER A 231 11.37 -11.97 -3.33
CA SER A 231 11.02 -12.68 -4.57
C SER A 231 9.57 -12.43 -4.98
N LEU A 232 8.64 -12.40 -4.01
CA LEU A 232 7.25 -12.07 -4.29
C LEU A 232 7.10 -10.66 -4.87
N LEU A 233 7.80 -9.68 -4.31
CA LEU A 233 7.67 -8.30 -4.75
C LEU A 233 8.26 -8.08 -6.16
N ARG A 234 9.40 -8.73 -6.46
CA ARG A 234 9.96 -8.77 -7.83
C ARG A 234 8.94 -9.28 -8.84
N GLY A 235 8.35 -10.45 -8.57
CA GLY A 235 7.35 -11.04 -9.47
C GLY A 235 6.12 -10.16 -9.65
N VAL A 236 5.60 -9.56 -8.57
CA VAL A 236 4.45 -8.63 -8.66
C VAL A 236 4.78 -7.42 -9.53
N VAL A 237 5.97 -6.84 -9.39
CA VAL A 237 6.40 -5.69 -10.22
C VAL A 237 6.46 -6.10 -11.69
N GLU A 238 7.03 -7.27 -11.99
CA GLU A 238 7.14 -7.75 -13.37
C GLU A 238 5.76 -7.98 -14.01
N GLU A 239 4.89 -8.73 -13.35
CA GLU A 239 3.55 -9.06 -13.84
C GLU A 239 2.70 -7.80 -14.08
N GLU A 240 2.67 -6.88 -13.10
CA GLU A 240 1.83 -5.69 -13.17
C GLU A 240 2.33 -4.69 -14.23
N LEU A 241 3.64 -4.53 -14.40
CA LEU A 241 4.18 -3.65 -15.43
C LEU A 241 3.96 -4.22 -16.85
N LEU A 242 4.11 -5.54 -17.04
CA LEU A 242 3.82 -6.17 -18.33
C LEU A 242 2.34 -6.04 -18.69
N ALA A 243 1.43 -6.26 -17.74
CA ALA A 243 0.00 -6.11 -17.99
C ALA A 243 -0.42 -4.66 -18.22
N ALA A 244 0.20 -3.70 -17.52
CA ALA A 244 -0.02 -2.28 -17.77
C ALA A 244 0.32 -1.88 -19.22
N GLN A 245 1.27 -2.56 -19.87
CA GLN A 245 1.61 -2.37 -21.28
C GLN A 245 0.48 -2.83 -22.20
N SER A 246 -0.03 -4.06 -22.03
CA SER A 246 -1.08 -4.63 -22.88
C SER A 246 -2.45 -3.99 -22.68
N GLY A 247 -2.65 -3.26 -21.57
CA GLY A 247 -3.96 -2.74 -21.18
C GLY A 247 -4.85 -3.79 -20.53
N GLU A 248 -4.32 -5.00 -20.30
CA GLU A 248 -4.95 -6.08 -19.56
C GLU A 248 -4.55 -6.02 -18.08
N SER A 249 -5.19 -6.79 -17.21
CA SER A 249 -4.72 -6.96 -15.82
C SER A 249 -4.32 -8.42 -15.60
N PRO A 250 -3.26 -8.71 -14.81
CA PRO A 250 -3.00 -10.07 -14.35
C PRO A 250 -4.18 -10.52 -13.48
N GLY A 251 -4.69 -11.72 -13.73
CA GLY A 251 -5.79 -12.34 -12.98
C GLY A 251 -5.43 -12.63 -11.54
#